data_AF-A0AAD4KNN3-F1
#
_entry.id   AF-A0AAD4KNN3-F1
#
_cell.length_a   1.000
_cell.length_b   1.000
_cell.length_c   1.000
_cell.angle_alpha   90.00
_cell.angle_beta   90.00
_cell.angle_gamma   90.00
#
_symmetry.space_group_name_H-M   'P 1'
#
loop_
_entity.id
_entity.type
_entity.pdbx_description
1 polymer ?
#
loop_
_entity_poly.entity_id
_entity_poly.type
_entity_poly.pdbx_seq_one_letter_code
_entity_poly.pdbx_strand_id
1 'polypeptide(L)'
;MAASTQPDRLLAHALQERAIKFNQASIAADFNLETENGRRNAQWAADHVTSPTLLSKEELALLNSLEKSGASQAFLRHPALTSTRPLDEDAIRAATANLKSSTATYLEHTAVLKSQHATLEKLQSGRREADREYDRYINDLTRRHLLEKQRKKAMSEDLIKDFESRISLQQQQIQVEKRQLLQTVTTKLRNDDRVLVQVERFAAELEMTEEDENTEKRVMHLTLTLSKLISEEIQCRLDRLYLDSLIRSDENTKQETDLDDRISMLEEDLDSLYLEVEALAEMSARQEFGQRIRDELQKSKQNLDHSSEECLEMISRLLSEMTESTNQVTDRLLHYQSYREALTLLASLYMNENARNETVNSKDKRSHRRQSSIKSISGQLTTSQKPQSQALDNILRRLGISGMEQGPLNQCDSAGLISESRIRMVELLNNLNTSTEMPLTEELGSTDKAKELFAFSLQRDSQFRISLSDQFQKERLTDLERRLTIIQKGIEGINLGTLVEQTEMRERQLKGNKDVKPEI
;
A
#
# COMPACT_ATOMS: atom_id res chain seq x y z
N MET A 1 -0.71 80.49 -10.50
CA MET A 1 -1.15 81.82 -10.05
C MET A 1 -0.48 82.86 -10.92
N ALA A 2 -1.15 83.29 -11.99
CA ALA A 2 -0.71 84.40 -12.82
C ALA A 2 -1.64 85.57 -12.50
N ALA A 3 -1.10 86.62 -11.88
CA ALA A 3 -1.86 87.82 -11.58
C ALA A 3 -2.36 88.41 -12.91
N SER A 4 -3.68 88.46 -13.05
CA SER A 4 -4.36 89.15 -14.15
C SER A 4 -4.17 90.66 -13.92
N THR A 5 -3.02 91.18 -14.33
CA THR A 5 -2.73 92.60 -14.31
C THR A 5 -3.34 93.19 -15.58
N GLN A 6 -4.49 93.85 -15.43
CA GLN A 6 -5.21 94.42 -16.55
C GLN A 6 -4.31 95.45 -17.28
N PRO A 7 -4.17 95.37 -18.62
CA PRO A 7 -3.25 96.20 -19.40
C PRO A 7 -3.62 97.69 -19.41
N ASP A 8 -4.88 98.00 -19.11
CA ASP A 8 -5.42 99.35 -18.92
C ASP A 8 -4.73 100.10 -17.75
N ARG A 9 -4.44 99.41 -16.65
CA ARG A 9 -3.79 99.97 -15.46
C ARG A 9 -2.30 100.20 -15.66
N LEU A 10 -1.63 99.30 -16.38
CA LEU A 10 -0.21 99.46 -16.73
C LEU A 10 0.01 100.64 -17.68
N LEU A 11 -0.89 100.81 -18.66
CA LEU A 11 -0.84 101.94 -19.59
C LEU A 11 -1.19 103.26 -18.90
N ALA A 12 -2.19 103.29 -18.01
CA ALA A 12 -2.52 104.47 -17.21
C ALA A 12 -1.37 104.88 -16.27
N HIS A 13 -0.71 103.90 -15.62
CA HIS A 13 0.47 104.15 -14.78
C HIS A 13 1.64 104.70 -15.59
N ALA A 14 1.96 104.08 -16.73
CA ALA A 14 3.03 104.51 -17.61
C ALA A 14 2.81 105.93 -18.17
N LEU A 15 1.55 106.31 -18.48
CA LEU A 15 1.22 107.66 -18.94
C LEU A 15 1.28 108.70 -17.81
N GLN A 16 0.87 108.32 -16.60
CA GLN A 16 0.93 109.19 -15.42
C GLN A 16 2.36 109.47 -14.98
N GLU A 17 3.24 108.46 -15.01
CA GLU A 17 4.68 108.62 -14.73
C GLU A 17 5.40 109.57 -15.72
N ARG A 18 4.85 109.71 -16.92
CA ARG A 18 5.42 110.52 -18.03
C ARG A 18 4.84 111.94 -18.11
N ALA A 19 3.96 112.33 -17.18
CA ALA A 19 3.31 113.64 -17.12
C ALA A 19 2.58 114.04 -18.43
N ILE A 20 2.07 113.06 -19.18
CA ILE A 20 1.24 113.28 -20.38
C ILE A 20 -0.20 113.49 -19.90
N LYS A 21 -0.89 114.55 -20.36
CA LYS A 21 -2.29 114.79 -19.99
C LYS A 21 -3.18 113.75 -20.68
N PHE A 22 -3.88 112.92 -19.91
CA PHE A 22 -4.84 111.94 -20.45
C PHE A 22 -6.17 111.95 -19.67
N ASN A 23 -7.25 111.55 -20.35
CA ASN A 23 -8.57 111.36 -19.74
C ASN A 23 -8.77 109.88 -19.40
N GLN A 24 -8.74 109.54 -18.12
CA GLN A 24 -8.80 108.16 -17.63
C GLN A 24 -10.12 107.45 -18.01
N ALA A 25 -11.22 108.20 -18.19
CA ALA A 25 -12.49 107.66 -18.66
C ALA A 25 -12.46 107.25 -20.14
N SER A 26 -11.65 107.91 -20.97
CA SER A 26 -11.50 107.56 -22.40
C SER A 26 -10.70 106.26 -22.57
N ILE A 27 -9.64 106.09 -21.78
CA ILE A 27 -8.82 104.86 -21.81
C ILE A 27 -9.64 103.66 -21.31
N ALA A 28 -10.45 103.82 -20.25
CA ALA A 28 -11.34 102.75 -19.81
C ALA A 28 -12.39 102.37 -20.88
N ALA A 29 -12.87 103.32 -21.68
CA ALA A 29 -13.80 103.06 -22.79
C ALA A 29 -13.10 102.36 -23.98
N ASP A 30 -11.88 102.76 -24.32
CA ASP A 30 -11.12 102.21 -25.45
C ASP A 30 -10.53 100.80 -25.17
N PHE A 31 -10.45 100.40 -23.90
CA PHE A 31 -10.01 99.06 -23.45
C PHE A 31 -11.16 98.18 -22.96
N ASN A 32 -12.41 98.58 -23.22
CA ASN A 32 -13.58 97.85 -22.76
C ASN A 32 -13.73 96.52 -23.54
N LEU A 33 -13.60 95.39 -22.85
CA LEU A 33 -13.52 94.03 -23.42
C LEU A 33 -14.79 93.56 -24.16
N GLU A 34 -15.89 94.31 -23.99
CA GLU A 34 -17.18 94.07 -24.64
C GLU A 34 -17.20 94.52 -26.11
N THR A 35 -16.25 95.37 -26.54
CA THR A 35 -16.12 95.83 -27.95
C THR A 35 -14.94 95.11 -28.63
N GLU A 36 -15.07 94.69 -29.89
CA GLU A 36 -13.95 94.05 -30.63
C GLU A 36 -12.69 94.94 -30.68
N ASN A 37 -12.89 96.26 -30.81
CA ASN A 37 -11.80 97.23 -30.79
C ASN A 37 -11.11 97.27 -29.42
N GLY A 38 -11.85 97.15 -28.32
CA GLY A 38 -11.29 97.08 -26.97
C GLY A 38 -10.47 95.81 -26.73
N ARG A 39 -10.90 94.67 -27.28
CA ARG A 39 -10.14 93.42 -27.20
C ARG A 39 -8.85 93.46 -28.02
N ARG A 40 -8.88 94.04 -29.23
CA ARG A 40 -7.66 94.26 -30.03
C ARG A 40 -6.71 95.24 -29.37
N ASN A 41 -7.21 96.33 -28.78
CA ASN A 41 -6.40 97.30 -28.05
C ASN A 41 -5.76 96.66 -26.81
N ALA A 42 -6.50 95.83 -26.07
CA ALA A 42 -5.97 95.09 -24.93
C ALA A 42 -4.90 94.07 -25.32
N GLN A 43 -5.07 93.36 -26.44
CA GLN A 43 -4.08 92.41 -26.96
C GLN A 43 -2.84 93.14 -27.48
N TRP A 44 -3.01 94.24 -28.22
CA TRP A 44 -1.91 95.09 -28.65
C TRP A 44 -1.11 95.63 -27.46
N ALA A 45 -1.79 96.11 -26.42
CA ALA A 45 -1.13 96.58 -25.20
C ALA A 45 -0.43 95.45 -24.44
N ALA A 46 -1.00 94.25 -24.38
CA ALA A 46 -0.31 93.10 -23.76
C ALA A 46 0.97 92.72 -24.52
N ASP A 47 0.93 92.73 -25.86
CA ASP A 47 2.07 92.34 -26.70
C ASP A 47 3.16 93.43 -26.77
N HIS A 48 2.81 94.72 -26.70
CA HIS A 48 3.73 95.85 -26.95
C HIS A 48 3.99 96.77 -25.74
N VAL A 49 3.23 96.62 -24.65
CA VAL A 49 3.35 97.43 -23.42
C VAL A 49 3.68 96.51 -22.25
N THR A 50 4.83 95.84 -22.37
CA THR A 50 5.42 94.99 -21.32
C THR A 50 6.59 95.71 -20.65
N SER A 51 6.90 95.41 -19.38
CA SER A 51 8.00 96.04 -18.61
C SER A 51 9.35 96.17 -19.36
N PRO A 52 9.80 95.23 -20.21
CA PRO A 52 11.03 95.40 -21.02
C PRO A 52 10.90 96.35 -22.23
N THR A 53 9.69 96.69 -22.67
CA THR A 53 9.43 97.57 -23.84
C THR A 53 9.16 99.02 -23.44
N LEU A 54 8.91 99.27 -22.16
CA LEU A 54 8.72 100.61 -21.59
C LEU A 54 10.05 101.12 -21.03
N LEU A 55 10.63 102.13 -21.66
CA LEU A 55 11.80 102.82 -21.09
C LEU A 55 11.45 103.40 -19.71
N SER A 56 12.32 103.12 -18.73
CA SER A 56 12.26 103.68 -17.39
C SER A 56 12.55 105.19 -17.40
N LYS A 57 12.12 105.92 -16.36
CA LYS A 57 12.33 107.37 -16.22
C LYS A 57 13.81 107.76 -16.29
N GLU A 58 14.69 106.92 -15.75
CA GLU A 58 16.14 107.09 -15.80
C GLU A 58 16.69 106.84 -17.21
N GLU A 59 16.19 105.83 -17.90
CA GLU A 59 16.59 105.48 -19.28
C GLU A 59 16.13 106.54 -20.28
N LEU A 60 14.94 107.13 -20.09
CA LEU A 60 14.44 108.22 -20.92
C LEU A 60 15.22 109.51 -20.65
N ALA A 61 15.59 109.79 -19.40
CA ALA A 61 16.48 110.91 -19.06
C ALA A 61 17.88 110.71 -19.65
N LEU A 62 18.41 109.47 -19.65
CA LEU A 62 19.66 109.10 -20.32
C LEU A 62 19.56 109.20 -21.84
N LEU A 63 18.46 108.77 -22.46
CA LEU A 63 18.28 108.89 -23.90
C LEU A 63 18.21 110.36 -24.31
N ASN A 64 17.46 111.19 -23.57
CA ASN A 64 17.40 112.63 -23.81
C ASN A 64 18.74 113.34 -23.56
N SER A 65 19.55 112.90 -22.59
CA SER A 65 20.89 113.47 -22.38
C SER A 65 21.89 113.00 -23.44
N LEU A 66 21.74 111.77 -23.93
CA LEU A 66 22.52 111.20 -25.05
C LEU A 66 22.15 111.83 -26.40
N GLU A 67 20.88 112.17 -26.62
CA GLU A 67 20.43 112.91 -27.81
C GLU A 67 20.88 114.37 -27.76
N LYS A 68 20.73 115.05 -26.61
CA LYS A 68 21.20 116.44 -26.44
C LYS A 68 22.74 116.56 -26.51
N SER A 69 23.47 115.48 -26.24
CA SER A 69 24.94 115.42 -26.39
C SER A 69 25.42 114.86 -27.73
N GLY A 70 24.52 114.42 -28.62
CA GLY A 70 24.85 113.88 -29.94
C GLY A 70 25.56 112.52 -29.96
N ALA A 71 25.78 111.89 -28.80
CA ALA A 71 26.53 110.64 -28.66
C ALA A 71 25.79 109.42 -29.23
N SER A 72 24.46 109.47 -29.37
CA SER A 72 23.65 108.40 -29.96
C SER A 72 23.98 108.14 -31.44
N GLN A 73 24.36 109.17 -32.20
CA GLN A 73 24.80 109.02 -33.59
C GLN A 73 26.18 108.36 -33.71
N ALA A 74 27.01 108.45 -32.67
CA ALA A 74 28.33 107.80 -32.63
C ALA A 74 28.24 106.28 -32.37
N PHE A 75 27.26 105.83 -31.57
CA PHE A 75 27.02 104.40 -31.33
C PHE A 75 26.40 103.69 -32.54
N LEU A 76 25.52 104.36 -33.30
CA LEU A 76 24.93 103.80 -34.53
C LEU A 76 25.93 103.68 -35.68
N ARG A 77 27.04 104.45 -35.65
CA ARG A 77 28.14 104.37 -36.62
C ARG A 77 29.26 103.42 -36.21
N HIS A 78 29.08 102.65 -35.14
CA HIS A 78 30.11 101.73 -34.66
C HIS A 78 30.23 100.49 -35.59
N PRO A 79 31.42 100.21 -36.17
CA PRO A 79 31.61 99.18 -37.20
C PRO A 79 31.45 97.73 -36.71
N ALA A 80 31.17 97.53 -35.42
CA ALA A 80 30.93 96.22 -34.82
C ALA A 80 29.50 95.69 -35.08
N LEU A 81 28.55 96.57 -35.44
CA LEU A 81 27.17 96.20 -35.79
C LEU A 81 27.01 95.83 -37.27
N THR A 82 27.98 96.19 -38.13
CA THR A 82 28.05 95.80 -39.54
C THR A 82 28.81 94.49 -39.78
N SER A 83 29.27 93.82 -38.71
CA SER A 83 29.92 92.51 -38.76
C SER A 83 28.90 91.36 -38.74
N THR A 84 27.79 91.51 -39.46
CA THR A 84 27.05 90.35 -39.96
C THR A 84 27.72 89.97 -41.28
N ARG A 85 28.53 88.91 -41.25
CA ARG A 85 29.02 88.21 -42.44
C ARG A 85 27.89 88.12 -43.47
N PRO A 86 28.08 88.51 -44.74
CA PRO A 86 27.04 88.38 -45.75
C PRO A 86 26.61 86.92 -45.79
N LEU A 87 25.31 86.71 -45.62
CA LEU A 87 24.65 85.42 -45.62
C LEU A 87 24.95 84.76 -46.98
N ASP A 88 25.77 83.70 -46.98
CA ASP A 88 26.08 82.99 -48.21
C ASP A 88 24.86 82.14 -48.60
N GLU A 89 24.13 82.58 -49.62
CA GLU A 89 22.87 81.98 -50.06
C GLU A 89 23.04 80.50 -50.46
N ASP A 90 24.25 80.12 -50.91
CA ASP A 90 24.61 78.74 -51.21
C ASP A 90 24.77 77.89 -49.94
N ALA A 91 25.30 78.46 -48.86
CA ALA A 91 25.40 77.78 -47.57
C ALA A 91 24.01 77.56 -46.94
N ILE A 92 23.06 78.48 -47.11
CA ILE A 92 21.67 78.30 -46.67
C ILE A 92 20.97 77.23 -47.51
N ARG A 93 21.15 77.25 -48.83
CA ARG A 93 20.60 76.21 -49.70
C ARG A 93 21.17 74.83 -49.36
N ALA A 94 22.47 74.73 -49.08
CA ALA A 94 23.09 73.49 -48.62
C ALA A 94 22.57 73.05 -47.24
N ALA A 95 22.45 73.96 -46.27
CA ALA A 95 21.93 73.66 -44.94
C ALA A 95 20.45 73.22 -44.98
N THR A 96 19.63 73.86 -45.80
CA THR A 96 18.22 73.49 -45.98
C THR A 96 18.06 72.16 -46.73
N ALA A 97 18.90 71.89 -47.74
CA ALA A 97 18.94 70.58 -48.40
C ALA A 97 19.38 69.47 -47.44
N ASN A 98 20.41 69.71 -46.61
CA ASN A 98 20.85 68.77 -45.57
C ASN A 98 19.79 68.56 -44.50
N LEU A 99 19.11 69.61 -44.05
CA LEU A 99 18.00 69.51 -43.10
C LEU A 99 16.83 68.71 -43.69
N LYS A 100 16.46 68.95 -44.95
CA LYS A 100 15.42 68.17 -45.64
C LYS A 100 15.81 66.71 -45.78
N SER A 101 17.05 66.43 -46.17
CA SER A 101 17.60 65.07 -46.25
C SER A 101 17.57 64.38 -44.87
N SER A 102 18.03 65.07 -43.82
CA SER A 102 17.99 64.55 -42.45
C SER A 102 16.57 64.37 -41.91
N THR A 103 15.62 65.24 -42.31
CA THR A 103 14.21 65.10 -41.93
C THR A 103 13.59 63.91 -42.66
N ALA A 104 13.91 63.69 -43.94
CA ALA A 104 13.45 62.53 -44.70
C ALA A 104 13.97 61.22 -44.09
N THR A 105 15.27 61.13 -43.77
CA THR A 105 15.83 59.94 -43.11
C THR A 105 15.23 59.72 -41.72
N TYR A 106 14.98 60.78 -40.94
CA TYR A 106 14.30 60.65 -39.65
C TYR A 106 12.87 60.13 -39.81
N LEU A 107 12.12 60.61 -40.80
CA LEU A 107 10.78 60.11 -41.09
C LEU A 107 10.81 58.63 -41.48
N GLU A 108 11.76 58.20 -42.31
CA GLU A 108 11.96 56.79 -42.64
C GLU A 108 12.28 55.95 -41.38
N HIS A 109 13.20 56.42 -40.53
CA HIS A 109 13.53 55.74 -39.28
C HIS A 109 12.32 55.64 -38.34
N THR A 110 11.51 56.69 -38.22
CA THR A 110 10.28 56.64 -37.41
C THR A 110 9.23 55.69 -37.99
N ALA A 111 9.11 55.61 -39.32
CA ALA A 111 8.22 54.66 -39.97
C ALA A 111 8.67 53.21 -39.72
N VAL A 112 9.97 52.93 -39.82
CA VAL A 112 10.54 51.62 -39.48
C VAL A 112 10.30 51.29 -38.01
N LEU A 113 10.58 52.20 -37.07
CA LEU A 113 10.33 51.96 -35.64
C LEU A 113 8.86 51.70 -35.32
N LYS A 114 7.93 52.44 -35.94
CA LYS A 114 6.49 52.18 -35.79
C LYS A 114 6.10 50.80 -36.32
N SER A 115 6.66 50.38 -37.45
CA SER A 115 6.43 49.04 -38.00
C SER A 115 6.99 47.95 -37.07
N GLN A 116 8.18 48.15 -36.51
CA GLN A 116 8.80 47.23 -35.54
C GLN A 116 8.03 47.17 -34.22
N HIS A 117 7.51 48.31 -33.75
CA HIS A 117 6.65 48.34 -32.57
C HIS A 117 5.36 47.54 -32.79
N ALA A 118 4.71 47.73 -33.94
CA ALA A 118 3.49 47.00 -34.28
C ALA A 118 3.72 45.49 -34.41
N THR A 119 4.88 45.04 -34.92
CA THR A 119 5.22 43.62 -34.96
C THR A 119 5.52 43.06 -33.57
N LEU A 120 6.21 43.82 -32.70
CA LEU A 120 6.46 43.43 -31.31
C LEU A 120 5.16 43.31 -30.51
N GLU A 121 4.21 44.23 -30.68
CA GLU A 121 2.89 44.14 -30.04
C GLU A 121 2.13 42.90 -30.50
N LYS A 122 2.15 42.59 -31.80
CA LYS A 122 1.55 41.36 -32.34
C LYS A 122 2.20 40.11 -31.73
N LEU A 123 3.53 40.05 -31.66
CA LEU A 123 4.24 38.93 -31.04
C LEU A 123 3.93 38.82 -29.54
N GLN A 124 3.85 39.94 -28.82
CA GLN A 124 3.50 39.95 -27.41
C GLN A 124 2.05 39.48 -27.18
N SER A 125 1.11 39.91 -28.02
CA SER A 125 -0.28 39.46 -27.96
C SER A 125 -0.40 37.96 -28.26
N GLY A 126 0.29 37.47 -29.31
CA GLY A 126 0.32 36.04 -29.65
C GLY A 126 0.96 35.18 -28.55
N ARG A 127 2.04 35.66 -27.90
CA ARG A 127 2.62 35.00 -26.73
C ARG A 127 1.63 34.91 -25.57
N ARG A 128 0.92 36.00 -25.26
CA ARG A 128 -0.10 36.01 -24.20
C ARG A 128 -1.26 35.06 -24.50
N GLU A 129 -1.67 34.96 -25.77
CA GLU A 129 -2.69 34.00 -26.21
C GLU A 129 -2.22 32.56 -26.00
N ALA A 130 -1.00 32.24 -26.45
CA ALA A 130 -0.40 30.92 -26.28
C ALA A 130 -0.23 30.55 -24.79
N ASP A 131 0.21 31.50 -23.95
CA ASP A 131 0.33 31.29 -22.51
C ASP A 131 -1.04 30.98 -21.88
N ARG A 132 -2.11 31.69 -22.29
CA ARG A 132 -3.49 31.43 -21.83
C ARG A 132 -4.03 30.08 -22.29
N GLU A 133 -3.70 29.65 -23.50
CA GLU A 133 -4.08 28.32 -24.00
C GLU A 133 -3.36 27.22 -23.24
N TYR A 134 -2.06 27.42 -22.97
CA TYR A 134 -1.25 26.50 -22.19
C TYR A 134 -1.75 26.38 -20.75
N ASP A 135 -2.07 27.50 -20.10
CA ASP A 135 -2.65 27.52 -18.75
C ASP A 135 -4.00 26.80 -18.71
N ARG A 136 -4.86 27.02 -19.71
CA ARG A 136 -6.13 26.30 -19.85
C ARG A 136 -5.90 24.79 -19.98
N TYR A 137 -4.97 24.37 -20.83
CA TYR A 137 -4.64 22.97 -21.00
C TYR A 137 -4.11 22.31 -19.72
N ILE A 138 -3.21 22.98 -18.98
CA ILE A 138 -2.71 22.49 -17.68
C ILE A 138 -3.86 22.39 -16.67
N ASN A 139 -4.72 23.40 -16.59
CA ASN A 139 -5.86 23.39 -15.66
C ASN A 139 -6.83 22.25 -15.98
N ASP A 140 -7.10 21.99 -17.25
CA ASP A 140 -7.96 20.86 -17.66
C ASP A 140 -7.30 19.51 -17.38
N LEU A 141 -5.98 19.39 -17.56
CA LEU A 141 -5.25 18.17 -17.24
C LEU A 141 -5.21 17.90 -15.72
N THR A 142 -4.91 18.92 -14.92
CA THR A 142 -4.89 18.82 -13.45
C THR A 142 -6.28 18.52 -12.90
N ARG A 143 -7.34 19.14 -13.46
CA ARG A 143 -8.73 18.83 -13.12
C ARG A 143 -9.08 17.38 -13.44
N ARG A 144 -8.74 16.88 -14.64
CA ARG A 144 -8.97 15.47 -15.01
C ARG A 144 -8.23 14.52 -14.06
N HIS A 145 -6.96 14.80 -13.78
CA HIS A 145 -6.18 13.99 -12.84
C HIS A 145 -6.77 13.97 -11.43
N LEU A 146 -7.27 15.11 -10.94
CA LEU A 146 -7.94 15.19 -9.64
C LEU A 146 -9.22 14.35 -9.61
N LEU A 147 -10.05 14.44 -10.65
CA LEU A 147 -11.27 13.64 -10.77
C LEU A 147 -10.96 12.15 -10.84
N GLU A 148 -9.95 11.73 -11.61
CA GLU A 148 -9.52 10.34 -11.66
C GLU A 148 -9.00 9.85 -10.31
N LYS A 149 -8.22 10.68 -9.59
CA LYS A 149 -7.73 10.35 -8.25
C LYS A 149 -8.90 10.17 -7.27
N GLN A 150 -9.90 11.07 -7.32
CA GLN A 150 -11.11 10.95 -6.52
C GLN A 150 -11.91 9.69 -6.88
N ARG A 151 -12.08 9.40 -8.17
CA ARG A 151 -12.76 8.19 -8.65
C ARG A 151 -12.06 6.91 -8.18
N LYS A 152 -10.73 6.82 -8.34
CA LYS A 152 -9.94 5.68 -7.88
C LYS A 152 -10.01 5.52 -6.36
N LYS A 153 -10.00 6.62 -5.62
CA LYS A 153 -10.15 6.62 -4.17
C LYS A 153 -11.54 6.11 -3.75
N ALA A 154 -12.60 6.59 -4.38
CA ALA A 154 -13.96 6.11 -4.12
C ALA A 154 -14.10 4.61 -4.44
N MET A 155 -13.60 4.15 -5.58
CA MET A 155 -13.60 2.72 -5.94
C MET A 155 -12.81 1.87 -4.93
N SER A 156 -11.68 2.38 -4.43
CA SER A 156 -10.89 1.70 -3.40
C SER A 156 -11.66 1.61 -2.07
N GLU A 157 -12.29 2.70 -1.64
CA GLU A 157 -13.12 2.73 -0.42
C GLU A 157 -14.34 1.80 -0.54
N ASP A 158 -14.96 1.72 -1.71
CA ASP A 158 -16.07 0.79 -1.96
C ASP A 158 -15.60 -0.67 -1.90
N LEU A 159 -14.43 -0.99 -2.48
CA LEU A 159 -13.84 -2.33 -2.40
C LEU A 159 -13.47 -2.71 -0.96
N ILE A 160 -12.93 -1.75 -0.20
CA ILE A 160 -12.63 -1.94 1.23
C ILE A 160 -13.92 -2.27 2.01
N LYS A 161 -14.98 -1.49 1.82
CA LYS A 161 -16.27 -1.73 2.50
C LYS A 161 -16.88 -3.07 2.11
N ASP A 162 -16.83 -3.43 0.82
CA ASP A 162 -17.29 -4.75 0.35
C ASP A 162 -16.48 -5.86 1.03
N PHE A 163 -15.16 -5.75 1.07
CA PHE A 163 -14.28 -6.71 1.74
C PHE A 163 -14.57 -6.83 3.24
N GLU A 164 -14.71 -5.72 3.96
CA GLU A 164 -15.08 -5.70 5.38
C GLU A 164 -16.44 -6.36 5.63
N SER A 165 -17.43 -6.07 4.78
CA SER A 165 -18.75 -6.69 4.87
C SER A 165 -18.68 -8.20 4.65
N ARG A 166 -17.86 -8.67 3.71
CA ARG A 166 -17.64 -10.10 3.44
C ARG A 166 -16.92 -10.78 4.60
N ILE A 167 -15.88 -10.18 5.16
CA ILE A 167 -15.21 -10.73 6.36
C ILE A 167 -16.20 -10.83 7.52
N SER A 168 -16.99 -9.78 7.77
CA SER A 168 -17.98 -9.78 8.84
C SER A 168 -19.04 -10.87 8.63
N LEU A 169 -19.56 -11.01 7.41
CA LEU A 169 -20.52 -12.06 7.05
C LEU A 169 -19.92 -13.46 7.27
N GLN A 170 -18.70 -13.70 6.81
CA GLN A 170 -18.01 -14.97 6.98
C GLN A 170 -17.72 -15.28 8.45
N GLN A 171 -17.38 -14.28 9.26
CA GLN A 171 -17.23 -14.44 10.71
C GLN A 171 -18.55 -14.81 11.39
N GLN A 172 -19.67 -14.20 10.99
CA GLN A 172 -20.98 -14.58 11.49
C GLN A 172 -21.35 -16.02 11.09
N GLN A 173 -21.07 -16.40 9.84
CA GLN A 173 -21.29 -17.75 9.34
C GLN A 173 -20.48 -18.78 10.14
N ILE A 174 -19.20 -18.53 10.41
CA ILE A 174 -18.36 -19.34 11.31
C ILE A 174 -19.04 -19.53 12.68
N GLN A 175 -19.60 -18.47 13.28
CA GLN A 175 -20.26 -18.60 14.59
C GLN A 175 -21.53 -19.46 14.54
N VAL A 176 -22.28 -19.40 13.44
CA VAL A 176 -23.46 -20.26 13.23
C VAL A 176 -23.03 -21.71 13.03
N GLU A 177 -22.05 -21.95 12.15
CA GLU A 177 -21.48 -23.27 11.89
C GLU A 177 -20.88 -23.87 13.17
N LYS A 178 -20.22 -23.08 14.02
CA LYS A 178 -19.75 -23.52 15.35
C LYS A 178 -20.88 -24.12 16.18
N ARG A 179 -22.01 -23.43 16.27
CA ARG A 179 -23.16 -23.87 17.09
C ARG A 179 -23.77 -25.15 16.51
N GLN A 180 -23.91 -25.21 15.19
CA GLN A 180 -24.42 -26.40 14.49
C GLN A 180 -23.48 -27.61 14.66
N LEU A 181 -22.17 -27.39 14.55
CA LEU A 181 -21.16 -28.44 14.72
C LEU A 181 -21.12 -28.95 16.15
N LEU A 182 -21.15 -28.05 17.15
CA LEU A 182 -21.26 -28.45 18.55
C LEU A 182 -22.54 -29.24 18.83
N GLN A 183 -23.69 -28.80 18.30
CA GLN A 183 -24.94 -29.54 18.43
C GLN A 183 -24.83 -30.94 17.81
N THR A 184 -24.25 -31.04 16.62
CA THR A 184 -24.04 -32.31 15.92
C THR A 184 -23.14 -33.25 16.73
N VAL A 185 -22.01 -32.75 17.23
CA VAL A 185 -21.08 -33.49 18.09
C VAL A 185 -21.78 -33.98 19.35
N THR A 186 -22.52 -33.12 20.04
CA THR A 186 -23.26 -33.50 21.27
C THR A 186 -24.32 -34.55 20.98
N THR A 187 -25.09 -34.42 19.89
CA THR A 187 -26.09 -35.44 19.53
C THR A 187 -25.45 -36.77 19.16
N LYS A 188 -24.28 -36.74 18.49
CA LYS A 188 -23.53 -37.94 18.11
C LYS A 188 -22.98 -38.66 19.33
N LEU A 189 -22.31 -37.95 20.23
CA LEU A 189 -21.80 -38.50 21.49
C LEU A 189 -22.94 -39.13 22.33
N ARG A 190 -24.08 -38.45 22.42
CA ARG A 190 -25.24 -39.00 23.14
C ARG A 190 -25.80 -40.27 22.49
N ASN A 191 -25.77 -40.37 21.16
CA ASN A 191 -26.20 -41.57 20.45
C ASN A 191 -25.20 -42.71 20.66
N ASP A 192 -23.91 -42.42 20.58
CA ASP A 192 -22.82 -43.36 20.88
C ASP A 192 -22.95 -43.92 22.31
N ASP A 193 -23.16 -43.06 23.31
CA ASP A 193 -23.35 -43.48 24.71
C ASP A 193 -24.55 -44.44 24.84
N ARG A 194 -25.67 -44.14 24.17
CA ARG A 194 -26.86 -45.00 24.18
C ARG A 194 -26.58 -46.36 23.56
N VAL A 195 -25.79 -46.38 22.49
CA VAL A 195 -25.37 -47.58 21.79
C VAL A 195 -24.43 -48.42 22.66
N LEU A 196 -23.46 -47.80 23.34
CA LEU A 196 -22.57 -48.47 24.28
C LEU A 196 -23.31 -49.10 25.46
N VAL A 197 -24.32 -48.42 26.00
CA VAL A 197 -25.19 -49.00 27.05
C VAL A 197 -25.97 -50.22 26.54
N GLN A 198 -26.35 -50.25 25.26
CA GLN A 198 -26.99 -51.45 24.68
C GLN A 198 -25.99 -52.60 24.57
N VAL A 199 -24.77 -52.32 24.11
CA VAL A 199 -23.68 -53.31 24.06
C VAL A 199 -23.35 -53.89 25.43
N GLU A 200 -23.27 -53.04 26.46
CA GLU A 200 -23.02 -53.46 27.85
C GLU A 200 -24.09 -54.44 28.34
N ARG A 201 -25.37 -54.19 28.01
CA ARG A 201 -26.46 -55.12 28.35
C ARG A 201 -26.32 -56.47 27.65
N PHE A 202 -25.99 -56.47 26.36
CA PHE A 202 -25.77 -57.72 25.63
C PHE A 202 -24.55 -58.49 26.15
N ALA A 203 -23.47 -57.78 26.54
CA ALA A 203 -22.30 -58.40 27.17
C ALA A 203 -22.65 -59.01 28.53
N ALA A 204 -23.47 -58.35 29.35
CA ALA A 204 -23.93 -58.89 30.63
C ALA A 204 -24.80 -60.15 30.48
N GLU A 205 -25.53 -60.31 29.37
CA GLU A 205 -26.29 -61.54 29.07
C GLU A 205 -25.37 -62.74 28.75
N LEU A 206 -24.12 -62.48 28.34
CA LEU A 206 -23.14 -63.51 27.97
C LEU A 206 -22.29 -64.02 29.14
N GLU A 207 -22.10 -63.23 30.21
CA GLU A 207 -21.29 -63.60 31.41
C GLU A 207 -21.88 -64.76 32.24
N MET A 208 -23.08 -65.26 31.92
CA MET A 208 -23.70 -66.43 32.57
C MET A 208 -22.96 -67.78 32.32
N THR A 209 -21.82 -67.77 31.61
CA THR A 209 -21.08 -68.94 31.14
C THR A 209 -20.36 -69.73 32.25
N GLU A 210 -19.97 -69.09 33.37
CA GLU A 210 -19.24 -69.76 34.46
C GLU A 210 -20.10 -70.76 35.26
N GLU A 211 -21.43 -70.59 35.25
CA GLU A 211 -22.34 -71.50 35.95
C GLU A 211 -22.40 -72.88 35.29
N ASP A 212 -22.21 -72.97 33.96
CA ASP A 212 -22.36 -74.19 33.18
C ASP A 212 -21.29 -75.25 33.49
N GLU A 213 -20.02 -74.87 33.71
CA GLU A 213 -18.97 -75.83 34.08
C GLU A 213 -19.22 -76.49 35.44
N ASN A 214 -19.83 -75.75 36.37
CA ASN A 214 -20.23 -76.29 37.67
C ASN A 214 -21.44 -77.21 37.54
N THR A 215 -22.35 -76.94 36.60
CA THR A 215 -23.47 -77.84 36.33
C THR A 215 -23.03 -79.18 35.74
N GLU A 216 -22.03 -79.20 34.84
CA GLU A 216 -21.51 -80.44 34.25
C GLU A 216 -20.91 -81.37 35.31
N LYS A 217 -20.07 -80.82 36.19
CA LYS A 217 -19.47 -81.55 37.33
C LYS A 217 -20.54 -82.11 38.27
N ARG A 218 -21.61 -81.33 38.51
CA ARG A 218 -22.74 -81.74 39.33
C ARG A 218 -23.54 -82.88 38.68
N VAL A 219 -23.77 -82.83 37.39
CA VAL A 219 -24.46 -83.89 36.63
C VAL A 219 -23.66 -85.20 36.71
N MET A 220 -22.33 -85.14 36.55
CA MET A 220 -21.49 -86.32 36.69
C MET A 220 -21.58 -86.93 38.09
N HIS A 221 -21.51 -86.11 39.14
CA HIS A 221 -21.63 -86.59 40.52
C HIS A 221 -23.01 -87.20 40.83
N LEU A 222 -24.09 -86.55 40.38
CA LEU A 222 -25.46 -87.05 40.57
C LEU A 222 -25.68 -88.36 39.82
N THR A 223 -25.13 -88.51 38.61
CA THR A 223 -25.25 -89.74 37.82
C THR A 223 -24.55 -90.92 38.50
N LEU A 224 -23.35 -90.71 39.07
CA LEU A 224 -22.64 -91.73 39.85
C LEU A 224 -23.36 -92.09 41.16
N THR A 225 -24.03 -91.11 41.77
CA THR A 225 -24.82 -91.35 42.98
C THR A 225 -26.08 -92.16 42.65
N LEU A 226 -26.72 -91.85 41.51
CA LEU A 226 -27.89 -92.57 41.02
C LEU A 226 -27.55 -94.02 40.66
N SER A 227 -26.42 -94.28 39.99
CA SER A 227 -26.01 -95.65 39.67
C SER A 227 -25.81 -96.49 40.92
N LYS A 228 -25.17 -95.92 41.95
CA LYS A 228 -24.96 -96.58 43.24
C LYS A 228 -26.28 -96.91 43.94
N LEU A 229 -27.24 -95.98 43.96
CA LEU A 229 -28.55 -96.23 44.55
C LEU A 229 -29.35 -97.30 43.79
N ILE A 230 -29.23 -97.35 42.47
CA ILE A 230 -29.88 -98.37 41.63
C ILE A 230 -29.25 -99.75 41.87
N SER A 231 -27.92 -99.84 41.94
CA SER A 231 -27.25 -101.11 42.24
C SER A 231 -27.60 -101.62 43.64
N GLU A 232 -27.60 -100.74 44.64
CA GLU A 232 -28.03 -101.05 46.01
C GLU A 232 -29.50 -101.50 46.07
N GLU A 233 -30.41 -100.86 45.32
CA GLU A 233 -31.83 -101.28 45.25
C GLU A 233 -31.98 -102.68 44.64
N ILE A 234 -31.29 -102.95 43.52
CA ILE A 234 -31.35 -104.24 42.83
C ILE A 234 -30.77 -105.35 43.72
N GLN A 235 -29.62 -105.09 44.38
CA GLN A 235 -29.02 -105.99 45.35
C GLN A 235 -29.99 -106.29 46.50
N CYS A 236 -30.58 -105.26 47.14
CA CYS A 236 -31.56 -105.44 48.21
C CYS A 236 -32.80 -106.22 47.76
N ARG A 237 -33.24 -106.06 46.50
CA ARG A 237 -34.36 -106.83 45.93
C ARG A 237 -33.98 -108.29 45.66
N LEU A 238 -32.77 -108.55 45.18
CA LEU A 238 -32.24 -109.91 44.98
C LEU A 238 -32.10 -110.63 46.33
N ASP A 239 -31.50 -109.98 47.33
CA ASP A 239 -31.38 -110.50 48.70
C ASP A 239 -32.75 -110.85 49.28
N ARG A 240 -33.73 -109.96 49.11
CA ARG A 240 -35.11 -110.21 49.56
C ARG A 240 -35.74 -111.41 48.86
N LEU A 241 -35.61 -111.50 47.53
CA LEU A 241 -36.16 -112.63 46.76
C LEU A 241 -35.48 -113.95 47.13
N TYR A 242 -34.16 -113.91 47.37
CA TYR A 242 -33.39 -115.06 47.84
C TYR A 242 -33.90 -115.54 49.20
N LEU A 243 -34.04 -114.63 50.18
CA LEU A 243 -34.59 -114.95 51.50
C LEU A 243 -36.04 -115.46 51.42
N ASP A 244 -36.90 -114.82 50.61
CA ASP A 244 -38.29 -115.27 50.41
C ASP A 244 -38.35 -116.65 49.74
N SER A 245 -37.40 -116.99 48.87
CA SER A 245 -37.30 -118.31 48.23
C SER A 245 -36.83 -119.39 49.19
N LEU A 246 -35.88 -119.07 50.07
CA LEU A 246 -35.37 -119.98 51.10
C LEU A 246 -36.46 -120.36 52.11
N ILE A 247 -37.26 -119.37 52.54
CA ILE A 247 -38.42 -119.59 53.42
C ILE A 247 -39.48 -120.50 52.75
N ARG A 248 -39.60 -120.45 51.41
CA ARG A 248 -40.54 -121.29 50.65
C ARG A 248 -40.02 -122.69 50.34
N SER A 249 -38.70 -122.87 50.22
CA SER A 249 -38.08 -124.17 49.91
C SER A 249 -37.91 -125.09 51.12
N ASP A 250 -37.93 -124.55 52.34
CA ASP A 250 -37.77 -125.31 53.59
C ASP A 250 -38.92 -126.32 53.84
N GLU A 251 -40.02 -126.24 53.09
CA GLU A 251 -41.12 -127.21 53.13
C GLU A 251 -40.84 -128.50 52.35
N ASN A 252 -39.81 -128.58 51.50
CA ASN A 252 -39.58 -129.73 50.61
C ASN A 252 -38.12 -129.93 50.18
N THR A 253 -37.23 -130.45 51.04
CA THR A 253 -36.20 -131.44 50.63
C THR A 253 -35.35 -131.97 51.79
N LYS A 254 -35.10 -133.28 51.77
CA LYS A 254 -34.07 -133.99 52.55
C LYS A 254 -33.07 -134.59 51.57
N GLN A 255 -31.78 -134.56 51.95
CA GLN A 255 -30.57 -135.13 51.30
C GLN A 255 -29.88 -134.24 50.25
N GLU A 256 -28.61 -133.92 50.45
CA GLU A 256 -27.44 -134.65 49.92
C GLU A 256 -26.11 -134.05 50.46
N THR A 257 -25.06 -134.88 50.49
CA THR A 257 -23.71 -134.58 50.96
C THR A 257 -22.83 -134.11 49.79
N ASP A 258 -22.92 -132.82 49.43
CA ASP A 258 -21.92 -132.07 48.61
C ASP A 258 -22.27 -130.55 48.62
N LEU A 259 -22.71 -130.05 49.79
CA LEU A 259 -23.33 -128.74 49.91
C LEU A 259 -22.31 -127.59 49.94
N ASP A 260 -21.17 -127.77 50.60
CA ASP A 260 -20.21 -126.68 50.82
C ASP A 260 -19.57 -126.21 49.50
N ASP A 261 -19.12 -127.12 48.63
CA ASP A 261 -18.54 -126.75 47.33
C ASP A 261 -19.58 -126.10 46.40
N ARG A 262 -20.84 -126.52 46.51
CA ARG A 262 -21.97 -125.90 45.77
C ARG A 262 -22.34 -124.53 46.31
N ILE A 263 -22.31 -124.34 47.64
CA ILE A 263 -22.55 -123.04 48.28
C ILE A 263 -21.44 -122.06 47.89
N SER A 264 -20.18 -122.47 47.92
CA SER A 264 -19.06 -121.60 47.51
C SER A 264 -19.10 -121.23 46.03
N MET A 265 -19.48 -122.15 45.12
CA MET A 265 -19.71 -121.78 43.71
C MET A 265 -20.90 -120.82 43.54
N LEU A 266 -21.98 -121.00 44.30
CA LEU A 266 -23.12 -120.07 44.27
C LEU A 266 -22.78 -118.69 44.86
N GLU A 267 -21.94 -118.61 45.89
CA GLU A 267 -21.44 -117.36 46.46
C GLU A 267 -20.57 -116.61 45.45
N GLU A 268 -19.67 -117.30 44.73
CA GLU A 268 -18.85 -116.70 43.67
C GLU A 268 -19.71 -116.22 42.48
N ASP A 269 -20.71 -117.01 42.09
CA ASP A 269 -21.69 -116.61 41.05
C ASP A 269 -22.54 -115.41 41.48
N LEU A 270 -22.91 -115.31 42.77
CA LEU A 270 -23.66 -114.18 43.34
C LEU A 270 -22.80 -112.90 43.41
N ASP A 271 -21.54 -113.02 43.84
CA ASP A 271 -20.58 -111.91 43.87
C ASP A 271 -20.30 -111.40 42.45
N SER A 272 -20.16 -112.30 41.48
CA SER A 272 -20.05 -111.98 40.05
C SER A 272 -21.31 -111.25 39.55
N LEU A 273 -22.50 -111.73 39.93
CA LEU A 273 -23.76 -111.08 39.58
C LEU A 273 -23.89 -109.68 40.18
N TYR A 274 -23.43 -109.45 41.41
CA TYR A 274 -23.46 -108.12 42.04
C TYR A 274 -22.51 -107.12 41.39
N LEU A 275 -21.34 -107.58 40.94
CA LEU A 275 -20.43 -106.76 40.13
C LEU A 275 -21.03 -106.43 38.76
N GLU A 276 -21.71 -107.39 38.13
CA GLU A 276 -22.41 -107.14 36.86
C GLU A 276 -23.59 -106.18 37.04
N VAL A 277 -24.37 -106.31 38.12
CA VAL A 277 -25.45 -105.37 38.47
C VAL A 277 -24.92 -103.97 38.69
N GLU A 278 -23.78 -103.80 39.38
CA GLU A 278 -23.14 -102.49 39.57
C GLU A 278 -22.71 -101.89 38.22
N ALA A 279 -22.05 -102.67 37.36
CA ALA A 279 -21.62 -102.23 36.04
C ALA A 279 -22.81 -101.87 35.12
N LEU A 280 -23.89 -102.66 35.15
CA LEU A 280 -25.12 -102.39 34.38
C LEU A 280 -25.90 -101.20 34.93
N ALA A 281 -25.93 -101.00 36.25
CA ALA A 281 -26.52 -99.81 36.88
C ALA A 281 -25.74 -98.54 36.52
N GLU A 282 -24.40 -98.61 36.49
CA GLU A 282 -23.56 -97.51 36.01
C GLU A 282 -23.82 -97.21 34.54
N MET A 283 -23.79 -98.23 33.68
CA MET A 283 -24.03 -98.06 32.24
C MET A 283 -25.42 -97.48 31.95
N SER A 284 -26.47 -98.00 32.60
CA SER A 284 -27.84 -97.53 32.40
C SER A 284 -28.04 -96.10 32.91
N ALA A 285 -27.60 -95.76 34.12
CA ALA A 285 -27.69 -94.40 34.65
C ALA A 285 -26.90 -93.40 33.81
N ARG A 286 -25.70 -93.81 33.35
CA ARG A 286 -24.84 -93.00 32.48
C ARG A 286 -25.45 -92.79 31.09
N GLN A 287 -26.16 -93.78 30.54
CA GLN A 287 -26.77 -93.68 29.21
C GLN A 287 -28.10 -92.94 29.23
N GLU A 288 -28.99 -93.24 30.19
CA GLU A 288 -30.33 -92.64 30.25
C GLU A 288 -30.30 -91.19 30.73
N PHE A 289 -29.49 -90.88 31.74
CA PHE A 289 -29.45 -89.56 32.37
C PHE A 289 -28.16 -88.81 32.04
N GLY A 290 -27.00 -89.46 32.26
CA GLY A 290 -25.70 -88.80 32.10
C GLY A 290 -25.39 -88.32 30.68
N GLN A 291 -25.64 -89.15 29.65
CA GLN A 291 -25.42 -88.78 28.25
C GLN A 291 -26.46 -87.77 27.77
N ARG A 292 -27.75 -88.01 28.04
CA ARG A 292 -28.81 -87.08 27.60
C ARG A 292 -28.63 -85.67 28.16
N ILE A 293 -28.29 -85.55 29.45
CA ILE A 293 -28.05 -84.23 30.06
C ILE A 293 -26.77 -83.60 29.51
N ARG A 294 -25.72 -84.38 29.25
CA ARG A 294 -24.48 -83.87 28.62
C ARG A 294 -24.70 -83.41 27.18
N ASP A 295 -25.46 -84.15 26.38
CA ASP A 295 -25.76 -83.78 25.00
C ASP A 295 -26.57 -82.47 24.95
N GLU A 296 -27.54 -82.29 25.85
CA GLU A 296 -28.31 -81.04 25.94
C GLU A 296 -27.45 -79.88 26.49
N LEU A 297 -26.57 -80.14 27.47
CA LEU A 297 -25.63 -79.14 27.97
C LEU A 297 -24.63 -78.71 26.89
N GLN A 298 -24.11 -79.66 26.11
CA GLN A 298 -23.21 -79.39 24.99
C GLN A 298 -23.93 -78.59 23.89
N LYS A 299 -25.18 -78.91 23.59
CA LYS A 299 -26.01 -78.14 22.65
C LYS A 299 -26.29 -76.72 23.17
N SER A 300 -26.57 -76.58 24.47
CA SER A 300 -26.72 -75.28 25.14
C SER A 300 -25.44 -74.45 25.01
N LYS A 301 -24.28 -75.06 25.29
CA LYS A 301 -22.96 -74.44 25.15
C LYS A 301 -22.68 -73.99 23.71
N GLN A 302 -22.95 -74.86 22.72
CA GLN A 302 -22.77 -74.50 21.30
C GLN A 302 -23.68 -73.34 20.87
N ASN A 303 -24.93 -73.31 21.35
CA ASN A 303 -25.85 -72.19 21.08
C ASN A 303 -25.37 -70.89 21.74
N LEU A 304 -24.83 -70.97 22.96
CA LEU A 304 -24.28 -69.82 23.68
C LEU A 304 -22.99 -69.31 23.02
N ASP A 305 -22.09 -70.21 22.62
CA ASP A 305 -20.87 -69.88 21.87
C ASP A 305 -21.22 -69.19 20.54
N HIS A 306 -22.24 -69.69 19.83
CA HIS A 306 -22.72 -69.07 18.60
C HIS A 306 -23.33 -67.68 18.85
N SER A 307 -24.18 -67.53 19.87
CA SER A 307 -24.73 -66.22 20.27
C SER A 307 -23.65 -65.25 20.73
N SER A 308 -22.58 -65.75 21.35
CA SER A 308 -21.41 -64.97 21.76
C SER A 308 -20.63 -64.46 20.56
N GLU A 309 -20.38 -65.34 19.58
CA GLU A 309 -19.71 -64.98 18.33
C GLU A 309 -20.52 -63.92 17.56
N GLU A 310 -21.84 -64.11 17.41
CA GLU A 310 -22.74 -63.14 16.77
C GLU A 310 -22.74 -61.79 17.52
N CYS A 311 -22.72 -61.82 18.86
CA CYS A 311 -22.65 -60.61 19.66
C CYS A 311 -21.31 -59.90 19.49
N LEU A 312 -20.19 -60.62 19.51
CA LEU A 312 -18.86 -60.06 19.29
C LEU A 312 -18.72 -59.46 17.88
N GLU A 313 -19.27 -60.11 16.86
CA GLU A 313 -19.31 -59.57 15.50
C GLU A 313 -20.15 -58.28 15.43
N MET A 314 -21.33 -58.27 16.07
CA MET A 314 -22.17 -57.08 16.18
C MET A 314 -21.43 -55.92 16.88
N ILE A 315 -20.75 -56.20 18.00
CA ILE A 315 -19.95 -55.21 18.74
C ILE A 315 -18.81 -54.68 17.87
N SER A 316 -18.07 -55.56 17.19
CA SER A 316 -16.99 -55.19 16.28
C SER A 316 -17.47 -54.26 15.15
N ARG A 317 -18.59 -54.61 14.52
CA ARG A 317 -19.22 -53.81 13.46
C ARG A 317 -19.63 -52.43 13.98
N LEU A 318 -20.25 -52.39 15.16
CA LEU A 318 -20.73 -51.16 15.78
C LEU A 318 -19.57 -50.24 16.20
N LEU A 319 -18.53 -50.78 16.81
CA LEU A 319 -17.32 -50.03 17.15
C LEU A 319 -16.63 -49.47 15.90
N SER A 320 -16.61 -50.24 14.81
CA SER A 320 -16.08 -49.79 13.52
C SER A 320 -16.90 -48.62 12.95
N GLU A 321 -18.24 -48.72 12.94
CA GLU A 321 -19.15 -47.64 12.52
C GLU A 321 -19.00 -46.39 13.40
N MET A 322 -18.92 -46.57 14.74
CA MET A 322 -18.71 -45.47 15.67
C MET A 322 -17.38 -44.76 15.43
N THR A 323 -16.32 -45.52 15.15
CA THR A 323 -14.97 -45.02 14.85
C THR A 323 -14.93 -44.26 13.53
N GLU A 324 -15.54 -44.81 12.47
CA GLU A 324 -15.65 -44.11 11.19
C GLU A 324 -16.43 -42.81 11.34
N SER A 325 -17.55 -42.86 12.07
CA SER A 325 -18.36 -41.67 12.36
C SER A 325 -17.60 -40.63 13.19
N THR A 326 -16.82 -41.03 14.20
CA THR A 326 -15.94 -40.09 14.93
C THR A 326 -14.92 -39.46 14.00
N ASN A 327 -14.29 -40.24 13.11
CA ASN A 327 -13.28 -39.75 12.18
C ASN A 327 -13.87 -38.70 11.22
N GLN A 328 -15.07 -38.95 10.68
CA GLN A 328 -15.76 -37.98 9.84
C GLN A 328 -16.07 -36.66 10.58
N VAL A 329 -16.43 -36.73 11.86
CA VAL A 329 -16.68 -35.55 12.69
C VAL A 329 -15.39 -34.81 13.00
N THR A 330 -14.29 -35.51 13.29
CA THR A 330 -12.98 -34.90 13.52
C THR A 330 -12.44 -34.22 12.27
N ASP A 331 -12.61 -34.82 11.09
CA ASP A 331 -12.20 -34.21 9.81
C ASP A 331 -12.97 -32.91 9.56
N ARG A 332 -14.28 -32.92 9.79
CA ARG A 332 -15.11 -31.70 9.69
C ARG A 332 -14.67 -30.63 10.69
N LEU A 333 -14.34 -31.01 11.93
CA LEU A 333 -13.80 -30.09 12.94
C LEU A 333 -12.46 -29.48 12.52
N LEU A 334 -11.57 -30.28 11.94
CA LEU A 334 -10.26 -29.85 11.47
C LEU A 334 -10.36 -28.91 10.26
N HIS A 335 -11.22 -29.22 9.30
CA HIS A 335 -11.55 -28.33 8.19
C HIS A 335 -12.14 -27.00 8.67
N TYR A 336 -13.08 -27.05 9.62
CA TYR A 336 -13.64 -25.84 10.21
C TYR A 336 -12.59 -25.02 10.99
N GLN A 337 -11.71 -25.68 11.74
CA GLN A 337 -10.63 -25.01 12.48
C GLN A 337 -9.66 -24.31 11.52
N SER A 338 -9.16 -25.02 10.50
CA SER A 338 -8.25 -24.45 9.50
C SER A 338 -8.89 -23.30 8.72
N TYR A 339 -10.17 -23.41 8.36
CA TYR A 339 -10.91 -22.33 7.72
C TYR A 339 -11.02 -21.09 8.62
N ARG A 340 -11.36 -21.29 9.90
CA ARG A 340 -11.42 -20.22 10.90
C ARG A 340 -10.05 -19.55 11.07
N GLU A 341 -8.99 -20.33 11.18
CA GLU A 341 -7.62 -19.81 11.32
C GLU A 341 -7.22 -18.98 10.10
N ALA A 342 -7.45 -19.49 8.88
CA ALA A 342 -7.18 -18.76 7.65
C ALA A 342 -7.94 -17.42 7.59
N LEU A 343 -9.21 -17.40 7.99
CA LEU A 343 -10.00 -16.16 8.03
C LEU A 343 -9.53 -15.19 9.11
N THR A 344 -9.10 -15.67 10.28
CA THR A 344 -8.51 -14.80 11.31
C THR A 344 -7.17 -14.22 10.87
N LEU A 345 -6.35 -15.01 10.18
CA LEU A 345 -5.10 -14.54 9.59
C LEU A 345 -5.38 -13.48 8.52
N LEU A 346 -6.32 -13.74 7.60
CA LEU A 346 -6.73 -12.76 6.59
C LEU A 346 -7.21 -11.44 7.24
N ALA A 347 -8.08 -11.53 8.24
CA ALA A 347 -8.59 -10.37 8.96
C ALA A 347 -7.49 -9.58 9.68
N SER A 348 -6.54 -10.26 10.32
CA SER A 348 -5.41 -9.61 10.99
C SER A 348 -4.41 -8.98 10.01
N LEU A 349 -4.12 -9.63 8.88
CA LEU A 349 -3.31 -9.06 7.80
C LEU A 349 -3.96 -7.80 7.25
N TYR A 350 -5.26 -7.84 7.02
CA TYR A 350 -6.04 -6.67 6.59
C TYR A 350 -5.94 -5.51 7.60
N MET A 351 -6.16 -5.77 8.89
CA MET A 351 -6.06 -4.74 9.93
C MET A 351 -4.65 -4.13 10.00
N ASN A 352 -3.61 -4.95 9.88
CA ASN A 352 -2.22 -4.49 9.86
C ASN A 352 -1.89 -3.64 8.63
N GLU A 353 -2.39 -4.03 7.46
CA GLU A 353 -2.22 -3.26 6.22
C GLU A 353 -2.96 -1.92 6.29
N ASN A 354 -4.19 -1.92 6.81
CA ASN A 354 -4.97 -0.71 6.97
C ASN A 354 -4.30 0.27 7.96
N ALA A 355 -3.83 -0.24 9.11
CA ALA A 355 -3.06 0.55 10.07
C ALA A 355 -1.77 1.13 9.44
N ARG A 356 -1.08 0.36 8.58
CA ARG A 356 0.09 0.84 7.85
C ARG A 356 -0.27 1.99 6.89
N ASN A 357 -1.37 1.87 6.15
CA ASN A 357 -1.84 2.89 5.21
C ASN A 357 -2.24 4.21 5.90
N GLU A 358 -2.83 4.15 7.10
CA GLU A 358 -3.12 5.35 7.91
C GLU A 358 -1.85 6.09 8.35
N THR A 359 -0.79 5.37 8.72
CA THR A 359 0.48 5.99 9.13
C THR A 359 1.22 6.67 7.98
N VAL A 360 1.07 6.19 6.73
CA VAL A 360 1.67 6.83 5.55
C VAL A 360 0.90 8.09 5.17
N ASN A 361 -0.44 8.02 5.14
CA ASN A 361 -1.30 9.17 4.81
C ASN A 361 -1.21 10.32 5.84
N SER A 362 -0.84 10.06 7.09
CA SER A 362 -0.63 11.10 8.11
C SER A 362 0.72 11.84 7.97
N LYS A 363 1.75 11.18 7.41
CA LYS A 363 3.08 11.79 7.20
C LYS A 363 3.12 12.70 5.98
N ASP A 364 2.36 12.40 4.93
CA ASP A 364 2.31 13.22 3.70
C ASP A 364 1.65 14.59 3.91
N LYS A 365 0.77 14.73 4.91
CA LYS A 365 0.16 16.02 5.26
C LYS A 365 1.17 17.04 5.83
N ARG A 366 2.35 16.62 6.31
CA ARG A 366 3.42 17.53 6.78
C ARG A 366 4.43 17.90 5.69
N SER A 367 4.47 17.18 4.58
CA SER A 367 5.41 17.41 3.46
C SER A 367 4.92 18.47 2.47
N HIS A 368 3.60 18.61 2.27
CA HIS A 368 3.04 19.51 1.25
C HIS A 368 3.01 21.02 1.59
N ARG A 369 3.63 21.47 2.70
CA ARG A 369 3.72 22.91 3.03
C ARG A 369 5.03 23.60 2.58
N ARG A 370 5.95 22.91 1.90
CA ARG A 370 7.27 23.49 1.55
C ARG A 370 7.73 23.32 0.10
N GLN A 371 6.82 23.04 -0.84
CA GLN A 371 7.17 22.98 -2.26
C GLN A 371 6.25 23.86 -3.09
N SER A 372 6.35 25.17 -2.86
CA SER A 372 5.81 26.19 -3.76
C SER A 372 6.85 27.29 -3.95
N SER A 373 7.95 26.99 -4.64
CA SER A 373 8.77 27.98 -5.34
C SER A 373 9.93 27.28 -6.06
N ILE A 374 9.66 26.71 -7.23
CA ILE A 374 10.70 26.55 -8.24
C ILE A 374 10.12 27.16 -9.52
N LYS A 375 10.48 28.43 -9.75
CA LYS A 375 10.33 29.09 -11.05
C LYS A 375 11.37 28.47 -11.96
N SER A 376 10.95 27.61 -12.87
CA SER A 376 11.81 27.12 -13.96
C SER A 376 11.92 28.22 -15.01
N ILE A 377 13.12 28.80 -15.09
CA ILE A 377 13.60 29.51 -16.26
C ILE A 377 13.86 28.44 -17.31
N SER A 378 13.12 28.45 -18.42
CA SER A 378 13.51 27.70 -19.62
C SER A 378 13.34 28.63 -20.82
N GLY A 379 14.48 28.94 -21.43
CA GLY A 379 14.60 29.70 -22.67
C GLY A 379 14.14 28.87 -23.86
N GLN A 380 13.56 29.56 -24.83
CA GLN A 380 13.15 29.06 -26.13
C GLN A 380 14.33 28.55 -26.95
N LEU A 381 14.12 27.50 -27.74
CA LEU A 381 14.55 27.41 -29.14
C LEU A 381 13.67 26.39 -29.92
N THR A 382 12.91 26.94 -30.88
CA THR A 382 12.59 26.46 -32.25
C THR A 382 12.01 25.06 -32.50
N THR A 383 10.71 25.06 -32.83
CA THR A 383 10.07 24.48 -34.03
C THR A 383 10.80 23.40 -34.85
N SER A 384 10.25 22.17 -34.87
CA SER A 384 9.83 21.48 -36.11
C SER A 384 9.01 20.24 -35.78
N GLN A 385 7.93 20.02 -36.52
CA GLN A 385 6.95 18.94 -36.37
C GLN A 385 7.49 17.59 -36.86
N LYS A 386 7.14 16.51 -36.12
CA LYS A 386 7.28 15.05 -36.44
C LYS A 386 8.70 14.57 -36.82
N PRO A 387 9.39 13.85 -35.89
CA PRO A 387 9.17 12.41 -35.75
C PRO A 387 9.29 11.95 -34.28
N GLN A 388 8.56 12.57 -33.35
CA GLN A 388 8.65 12.20 -31.92
C GLN A 388 7.96 10.87 -31.57
N SER A 389 7.03 10.38 -32.40
CA SER A 389 6.37 9.10 -32.18
C SER A 389 7.31 7.91 -32.42
N GLN A 390 8.15 7.93 -33.46
CA GLN A 390 9.14 6.87 -33.70
C GLN A 390 10.32 6.92 -32.74
N ALA A 391 10.73 8.11 -32.29
CA ALA A 391 11.77 8.23 -31.26
C ALA A 391 11.27 7.70 -29.92
N LEU A 392 10.03 8.03 -29.53
CA LEU A 392 9.41 7.47 -28.32
C LEU A 392 9.16 5.97 -28.45
N ASP A 393 8.71 5.47 -29.60
CA ASP A 393 8.53 4.03 -29.80
C ASP A 393 9.88 3.28 -29.78
N ASN A 394 10.94 3.84 -30.37
CA ASN A 394 12.27 3.26 -30.30
C ASN A 394 12.88 3.34 -28.90
N ILE A 395 12.57 4.39 -28.14
CA ILE A 395 12.96 4.54 -26.73
C ILE A 395 12.17 3.54 -25.88
N LEU A 396 10.86 3.38 -26.07
CA LEU A 396 10.02 2.40 -25.36
C LEU A 396 10.40 0.95 -25.71
N ARG A 397 10.86 0.69 -26.94
CA ARG A 397 11.41 -0.60 -27.39
C ARG A 397 12.80 -0.87 -26.81
N ARG A 398 13.65 0.17 -26.67
CA ARG A 398 14.92 0.09 -25.93
C ARG A 398 14.74 -0.01 -24.41
N LEU A 399 13.64 0.52 -23.88
CA LEU A 399 13.24 0.43 -22.47
C LEU A 399 12.48 -0.86 -22.13
N GLY A 400 12.27 -1.75 -23.11
CA GLY A 400 11.64 -3.06 -22.90
C GLY A 400 10.14 -3.02 -22.56
N ILE A 401 9.43 -1.92 -22.84
CA ILE A 401 8.04 -1.71 -22.40
C ILE A 401 7.02 -1.97 -23.52
N SER A 402 7.47 -2.30 -24.73
CA SER A 402 6.58 -2.67 -25.84
C SER A 402 6.51 -4.19 -25.99
N GLY A 403 5.43 -4.80 -25.48
CA GLY A 403 5.02 -6.16 -25.85
C GLY A 403 4.70 -7.10 -24.70
N MET A 404 3.77 -6.73 -23.80
CA MET A 404 3.01 -7.73 -23.04
C MET A 404 1.70 -8.00 -23.80
N GLU A 405 1.77 -8.73 -24.90
CA GLU A 405 0.61 -9.44 -25.43
C GLU A 405 0.73 -10.93 -25.12
N GLN A 406 -0.20 -11.39 -24.28
CA GLN A 406 -0.84 -12.70 -24.19
C GLN A 406 0.00 -13.98 -24.39
N GLY A 407 0.15 -14.75 -23.32
CA GLY A 407 0.54 -16.18 -23.35
C GLY A 407 0.65 -16.78 -21.94
N PRO A 408 0.25 -18.05 -21.71
CA PRO A 408 -0.42 -18.47 -20.48
C PRO A 408 0.51 -18.83 -19.31
N LEU A 409 -0.13 -18.90 -18.13
CA LEU A 409 0.31 -19.50 -16.88
C LEU A 409 1.54 -20.40 -16.99
N ASN A 410 2.57 -20.09 -16.22
CA ASN A 410 3.29 -21.11 -15.45
C ASN A 410 3.82 -20.52 -14.15
N GLN A 411 3.42 -21.16 -13.04
CA GLN A 411 3.96 -20.98 -11.71
C GLN A 411 5.44 -21.38 -11.72
N CYS A 412 6.34 -20.40 -11.65
CA CYS A 412 7.57 -20.50 -10.86
C CYS A 412 8.27 -19.13 -10.80
N ASP A 413 8.71 -18.76 -9.61
CA ASP A 413 9.67 -17.68 -9.30
C ASP A 413 9.31 -16.23 -9.69
N SER A 414 8.23 -15.72 -9.10
CA SER A 414 7.95 -14.28 -9.05
C SER A 414 9.09 -13.47 -8.40
N ALA A 415 9.85 -14.07 -7.48
CA ALA A 415 11.02 -13.44 -6.85
C ALA A 415 12.22 -13.32 -7.82
N GLY A 416 12.40 -14.30 -8.71
CA GLY A 416 13.45 -14.28 -9.74
C GLY A 416 13.18 -13.22 -10.81
N LEU A 417 11.91 -13.08 -11.22
CA LEU A 417 11.51 -12.03 -12.17
C LEU A 417 11.70 -10.61 -11.61
N ILE A 418 11.47 -10.40 -10.31
CA ILE A 418 11.66 -9.10 -9.66
C ILE A 418 13.15 -8.79 -9.48
N SER A 419 13.97 -9.77 -9.09
CA SER A 419 15.41 -9.57 -8.95
C SER A 419 16.08 -9.33 -10.31
N GLU A 420 15.66 -10.05 -11.34
CA GLU A 420 16.14 -9.87 -12.71
C GLU A 420 15.69 -8.51 -13.29
N SER A 421 14.44 -8.09 -13.04
CA SER A 421 13.96 -6.74 -13.33
C SER A 421 14.80 -5.66 -12.63
N ARG A 422 15.16 -5.88 -11.37
CA ARG A 422 15.97 -4.94 -10.58
C ARG A 422 17.40 -4.84 -11.09
N ILE A 423 18.03 -5.98 -11.41
CA ILE A 423 19.38 -6.03 -11.98
C ILE A 423 19.39 -5.32 -13.33
N ARG A 424 18.40 -5.59 -14.20
CA ARG A 424 18.24 -4.90 -15.49
C ARG A 424 18.02 -3.40 -15.32
N MET A 425 17.24 -2.96 -14.32
CA MET A 425 17.04 -1.54 -14.05
C MET A 425 18.32 -0.84 -13.58
N VAL A 426 19.13 -1.51 -12.77
CA VAL A 426 20.43 -0.99 -12.30
C VAL A 426 21.44 -0.94 -13.44
N GLU A 427 21.51 -1.97 -14.28
CA GLU A 427 22.34 -1.97 -15.48
C GLU A 427 21.91 -0.88 -16.46
N LEU A 428 20.60 -0.65 -16.60
CA LEU A 428 20.05 0.38 -17.49
C LEU A 428 20.32 1.79 -16.95
N LEU A 429 20.29 1.99 -15.63
CA LEU A 429 20.74 3.23 -14.99
C LEU A 429 22.24 3.47 -15.15
N ASN A 430 23.07 2.44 -14.99
CA ASN A 430 24.51 2.55 -15.20
C ASN A 430 24.86 2.83 -16.67
N ASN A 431 24.16 2.21 -17.61
CA ASN A 431 24.34 2.44 -19.04
C ASN A 431 23.83 3.82 -19.48
N LEU A 432 22.75 4.32 -18.88
CA LEU A 432 22.32 5.70 -19.07
C LEU A 432 23.34 6.66 -18.50
N ASN A 433 23.82 6.43 -17.28
CA ASN A 433 24.79 7.33 -16.63
C ASN A 433 26.08 7.41 -17.45
N THR A 434 26.64 6.27 -17.87
CA THR A 434 27.86 6.25 -18.71
C THR A 434 27.62 6.86 -20.09
N SER A 435 26.46 6.60 -20.72
CA SER A 435 26.14 7.13 -22.04
C SER A 435 25.76 8.62 -22.03
N THR A 436 25.28 9.18 -20.92
CA THR A 436 24.98 10.61 -20.78
C THR A 436 26.18 11.40 -20.26
N GLU A 437 27.00 10.81 -19.40
CA GLU A 437 28.22 11.46 -18.89
C GLU A 437 29.31 11.57 -19.96
N MET A 438 29.47 10.60 -20.87
CA MET A 438 30.47 10.68 -21.95
C MET A 438 30.32 11.92 -22.86
N PRO A 439 29.17 12.19 -23.49
CA PRO A 439 29.03 13.35 -24.37
C PRO A 439 29.00 14.67 -23.57
N LEU A 440 28.47 14.67 -22.34
CA LEU A 440 28.51 15.86 -21.48
C LEU A 440 29.94 16.20 -21.09
N THR A 441 30.77 15.23 -20.73
CA THR A 441 32.15 15.51 -20.31
C THR A 441 33.02 15.99 -21.47
N GLU A 442 32.76 15.53 -22.69
CA GLU A 442 33.45 16.00 -23.89
C GLU A 442 33.01 17.43 -24.28
N GLU A 443 31.71 17.72 -24.27
CA GLU A 443 31.15 19.06 -24.50
C GLU A 443 31.57 20.04 -23.37
N LEU A 444 31.38 19.69 -22.10
CA LEU A 444 31.80 20.53 -20.97
C LEU A 444 33.32 20.71 -20.93
N GLY A 445 34.10 19.67 -21.19
CA GLY A 445 35.56 19.76 -21.24
C GLY A 445 36.05 20.72 -22.33
N SER A 446 35.38 20.74 -23.49
CA SER A 446 35.68 21.72 -24.55
C SER A 446 35.30 23.15 -24.15
N THR A 447 34.16 23.33 -23.47
CA THR A 447 33.73 24.66 -22.98
C THR A 447 34.56 25.18 -21.82
N ASP A 448 35.03 24.32 -20.92
CA ASP A 448 35.94 24.68 -19.83
C ASP A 448 37.31 25.07 -20.38
N LYS A 449 37.80 24.36 -21.40
CA LYS A 449 39.05 24.72 -22.09
C LYS A 449 38.93 26.03 -22.86
N ALA A 450 37.79 26.28 -23.49
CA ALA A 450 37.50 27.57 -24.11
C ALA A 450 37.42 28.70 -23.06
N LYS A 451 36.78 28.45 -21.92
CA LYS A 451 36.70 29.39 -20.79
C LYS A 451 38.08 29.68 -20.18
N GLU A 452 38.95 28.68 -20.06
CA GLU A 452 40.33 28.88 -19.63
C GLU A 452 41.13 29.70 -20.65
N LEU A 453 40.97 29.45 -21.96
CA LEU A 453 41.61 30.26 -23.00
C LEU A 453 41.07 31.71 -23.05
N PHE A 454 39.77 31.91 -22.82
CA PHE A 454 39.17 33.23 -22.64
C PHE A 454 39.68 33.91 -21.37
N ALA A 455 39.81 33.18 -20.25
CA ALA A 455 40.38 33.71 -19.02
C ALA A 455 41.87 34.08 -19.18
N PHE A 456 42.67 33.26 -19.88
CA PHE A 456 44.08 33.53 -20.16
C PHE A 456 44.27 34.73 -21.11
N SER A 457 43.40 34.90 -22.12
CA SER A 457 43.46 36.04 -23.03
C SER A 457 43.02 37.35 -22.36
N LEU A 458 42.00 37.29 -21.49
CA LEU A 458 41.57 38.45 -20.69
C LEU A 458 42.57 38.82 -19.59
N GLN A 459 43.35 37.86 -19.07
CA GLN A 459 44.36 38.09 -18.03
C GLN A 459 45.74 38.53 -18.56
N ARG A 460 45.98 38.47 -19.87
CA ARG A 460 47.31 38.75 -20.46
C ARG A 460 47.75 40.21 -20.26
N ASP A 461 46.80 41.14 -20.10
CA ASP A 461 47.06 42.58 -19.96
C ASP A 461 46.65 43.16 -18.58
N SER A 462 46.28 42.34 -17.59
CA SER A 462 45.84 42.83 -16.28
C SER A 462 46.70 42.30 -15.12
N GLN A 463 47.30 43.19 -14.33
CA GLN A 463 48.12 42.83 -13.16
C GLN A 463 47.31 42.37 -11.94
N PHE A 464 45.99 42.17 -12.08
CA PHE A 464 45.12 41.76 -10.99
C PHE A 464 44.52 40.37 -11.26
N ARG A 465 44.95 39.38 -10.47
CA ARG A 465 44.28 38.08 -10.36
C ARG A 465 42.93 38.29 -9.67
N ILE A 466 41.87 38.48 -10.44
CA ILE A 466 40.50 38.44 -9.90
C ILE A 466 40.13 36.96 -9.74
N SER A 467 40.40 36.41 -8.55
CA SER A 467 39.85 35.12 -8.13
C SER A 467 38.38 35.33 -7.79
N LEU A 468 37.47 34.88 -8.66
CA LEU A 468 36.03 34.79 -8.38
C LEU A 468 35.67 33.72 -7.33
N SER A 469 36.66 32.97 -6.83
CA SER A 469 36.46 32.10 -5.69
C SER A 469 36.55 32.90 -4.39
N ASP A 470 35.43 33.05 -3.71
CA ASP A 470 35.36 33.55 -2.34
C ASP A 470 36.25 32.68 -1.43
N GLN A 471 37.31 33.28 -0.88
CA GLN A 471 38.29 32.61 -0.01
C GLN A 471 37.59 31.90 1.16
N PHE A 472 36.49 32.47 1.64
CA PHE A 472 35.67 31.92 2.72
C PHE A 472 34.96 30.62 2.31
N GLN A 473 34.54 30.48 1.06
CA GLN A 473 33.93 29.25 0.55
C GLN A 473 34.96 28.12 0.39
N LYS A 474 36.19 28.46 -0.02
CA LYS A 474 37.31 27.50 -0.06
C LYS A 474 37.70 27.03 1.33
N GLU A 475 37.76 27.93 2.31
CA GLU A 475 38.00 27.56 3.71
C GLU A 475 36.88 26.69 4.28
N ARG A 476 35.60 27.00 3.97
CA ARG A 476 34.47 26.13 4.36
C ARG A 476 34.49 24.77 3.69
N LEU A 477 34.90 24.69 2.42
CA LEU A 477 35.04 23.42 1.71
C LEU A 477 36.15 22.57 2.33
N THR A 478 37.31 23.15 2.63
CA THR A 478 38.40 22.42 3.30
C THR A 478 38.04 22.01 4.73
N ASP A 479 37.25 22.80 5.48
CA ASP A 479 36.72 22.39 6.79
C ASP A 479 35.70 21.25 6.66
N LEU A 480 34.86 21.28 5.63
CA LEU A 480 33.89 20.22 5.34
C LEU A 480 34.58 18.93 4.91
N GLU A 481 35.64 19.01 4.09
CA GLU A 481 36.49 17.87 3.72
C GLU A 481 37.20 17.28 4.95
N ARG A 482 37.69 18.10 5.87
CA ARG A 482 38.22 17.62 7.16
C ARG A 482 37.15 16.91 8.00
N ARG A 483 35.92 17.44 8.04
CA ARG A 483 34.82 16.77 8.75
C ARG A 483 34.41 15.45 8.09
N LEU A 484 34.37 15.41 6.76
CA LEU A 484 34.05 14.19 6.01
C LEU A 484 35.13 13.12 6.20
N THR A 485 36.42 13.48 6.21
CA THR A 485 37.49 12.51 6.49
C THR A 485 37.45 12.00 7.93
N ILE A 486 37.03 12.81 8.90
CA ILE A 486 36.78 12.35 10.28
C ILE A 486 35.60 11.38 10.32
N ILE A 487 34.50 11.69 9.63
CA ILE A 487 33.33 10.82 9.54
C ILE A 487 33.68 9.51 8.82
N GLN A 488 34.45 9.57 7.73
CA GLN A 488 34.91 8.40 7.01
C GLN A 488 35.79 7.51 7.88
N LYS A 489 36.73 8.07 8.64
CA LYS A 489 37.50 7.33 9.65
C LYS A 489 36.62 6.76 10.76
N GLY A 490 35.56 7.47 11.15
CA GLY A 490 34.58 6.99 12.11
C GLY A 490 33.79 5.79 11.57
N ILE A 491 33.44 5.81 10.28
CA ILE A 491 32.73 4.73 9.59
C ILE A 491 33.65 3.52 9.37
N GLU A 492 34.91 3.75 8.98
CA GLU A 492 35.93 2.69 8.85
C GLU A 492 36.32 2.08 10.21
N GLY A 493 36.20 2.84 11.31
CA GLY A 493 36.39 2.36 12.67
C GLY A 493 35.21 1.57 13.25
N ILE A 494 34.02 1.63 12.61
CA ILE A 494 32.88 0.79 12.96
C ILE A 494 33.07 -0.55 12.26
N ASN A 495 33.64 -1.52 12.98
CA ASN A 495 33.70 -2.91 12.53
C ASN A 495 32.28 -3.47 12.39
N LEU A 496 31.72 -3.42 11.18
CA LEU A 496 30.41 -3.99 10.84
C LEU A 496 30.29 -5.48 11.22
N GLY A 497 31.41 -6.20 11.29
CA GLY A 497 31.47 -7.60 11.74
C GLY A 497 31.03 -7.80 13.20
N THR A 498 31.38 -6.91 14.13
CA THR A 498 30.98 -7.06 15.54
C THR A 498 29.51 -6.74 15.76
N LEU A 499 28.92 -5.86 14.92
CA LEU A 499 27.50 -5.57 14.96
C LEU A 499 26.68 -6.74 14.42
N VAL A 500 27.17 -7.39 13.34
CA VAL A 500 26.57 -8.61 12.78
C VAL A 500 26.67 -9.77 13.77
N GLU A 501 27.82 -9.98 14.41
CA GLU A 501 27.99 -11.00 15.47
C GLU A 501 27.10 -10.73 16.69
N GLN A 502 26.94 -9.48 17.11
CA GLN A 502 26.00 -9.14 18.20
C GLN A 502 24.54 -9.36 17.80
N THR A 503 24.17 -9.12 16.54
CA THR A 503 22.82 -9.45 16.05
C THR A 503 22.60 -10.95 15.94
N GLU A 504 23.59 -11.72 15.49
CA GLU A 504 23.51 -13.19 15.43
C GLU A 504 23.46 -13.81 16.83
N MET A 505 24.23 -13.30 17.79
CA MET A 505 24.17 -13.72 19.19
C MET A 505 22.79 -13.43 19.81
N ARG A 506 22.18 -12.27 19.51
CA ARG A 506 20.81 -11.93 19.93
C ARG A 506 19.76 -12.84 19.30
N GLU A 507 19.90 -13.16 18.02
CA GLU A 507 18.99 -14.10 17.35
C GLU A 507 19.11 -15.52 17.90
N ARG A 508 20.32 -15.97 18.28
CA ARG A 508 20.51 -17.28 18.95
C ARG A 508 19.90 -17.30 20.35
N GLN A 509 20.01 -16.22 21.13
CA GLN A 509 19.34 -16.11 22.44
C GLN A 509 17.81 -16.09 22.32
N LEU A 510 17.27 -15.47 21.26
CA LEU A 510 15.83 -15.47 20.98
C LEU A 510 15.31 -16.83 20.51
N LYS A 511 16.15 -17.65 19.86
CA LYS A 511 15.81 -19.03 19.48
C LYS A 511 15.90 -20.01 20.66
N GLY A 512 16.85 -19.83 21.58
CA GLY A 512 17.00 -20.68 22.78
C GLY A 512 15.89 -20.56 23.82
N ASN A 513 15.19 -19.42 23.88
CA ASN A 513 14.08 -19.21 24.82
C ASN A 513 12.74 -19.82 24.37
N LYS A 514 12.67 -20.53 23.22
CA LYS A 514 11.45 -21.19 22.75
C LYS A 514 11.32 -22.67 23.16
N ASP A 515 12.36 -23.28 23.71
CA ASP A 515 12.37 -24.72 24.04
C ASP A 515 12.21 -25.04 25.53
N VAL A 516 11.86 -24.07 26.38
CA VAL A 516 11.51 -24.35 27.79
C VAL A 516 10.01 -24.62 27.89
N LYS A 517 9.65 -25.91 27.92
CA LYS A 517 8.31 -26.39 28.30
C LYS A 517 7.93 -25.83 29.69
N PRO A 518 6.69 -25.37 29.90
CA PRO A 518 6.20 -25.10 31.25
C PRO A 518 5.80 -26.43 31.91
N GLU A 519 6.53 -26.82 32.94
CA GLU A 519 5.94 -27.61 34.03
C GLU A 519 5.02 -26.67 34.83
N ILE A 520 3.72 -26.96 34.82
CA ILE A 520 2.82 -27.05 35.98
C ILE A 520 1.77 -28.11 35.60
#